data_AF-A0A822F2Z8-F1
#
_entry.id   AF-A0A822F2Z8-F1
#
_cell.length_a   1.000
_cell.length_b   1.000
_cell.length_c   1.000
_cell.angle_alpha   90.00
_cell.angle_beta   90.00
_cell.angle_gamma   90.00
#
_symmetry.space_group_name_H-M   'P 1'
#
loop_
_entity.id
_entity.type
_entity.pdbx_description
1 polymer ?
#
loop_
_entity_poly.entity_id
_entity_poly.type
_entity_poly.pdbx_seq_one_letter_code
_entity_poly.pdbx_strand_id
1 'polypeptide(L)' 'MTTNLSFDEINTRLIEANQQDENIRLTHTISSKVEYLDVLVENDNGQLKTSVYHKLAAEPYILPFSSDHPRHVHRSTING' A
#
# COMPACT_ATOMS: atom_id res chain seq x y z
N MET A 1 -6.86 7.79 -0.97
CA MET A 1 -7.18 9.06 -1.65
C MET A 1 -8.69 9.11 -1.85
N THR A 2 -9.35 10.24 -1.60
CA THR A 2 -10.79 10.41 -1.88
C THR A 2 -10.94 11.38 -3.06
N THR A 3 -11.82 11.08 -3.99
CA THR A 3 -11.98 11.86 -5.23
C THR A 3 -13.45 11.90 -5.65
N ASN A 4 -13.82 12.96 -6.38
CA ASN A 4 -15.16 13.15 -6.94
C ASN A 4 -15.27 12.68 -8.41
N LEU A 5 -14.23 12.02 -8.93
CA LEU A 5 -14.20 11.50 -10.28
C LEU A 5 -15.16 10.32 -10.44
N SER A 6 -15.63 10.12 -11.67
CA SER A 6 -16.38 8.92 -12.02
C SER A 6 -15.50 7.68 -11.90
N PHE A 7 -16.13 6.52 -11.74
CA PHE A 7 -15.43 5.24 -11.63
C PHE A 7 -14.52 4.96 -12.83
N ASP A 8 -14.95 5.33 -14.04
CA ASP A 8 -14.19 5.12 -15.27
C ASP A 8 -12.94 6.01 -15.35
N GLU A 9 -13.06 7.27 -14.91
CA GLU A 9 -11.93 8.19 -14.83
C GLU A 9 -10.91 7.75 -13.77
N ILE A 10 -11.38 7.21 -12.64
CA ILE A 10 -10.52 6.65 -11.59
C ILE A 10 -9.75 5.45 -12.14
N ASN A 11 -10.43 4.51 -12.80
CA ASN A 11 -9.78 3.33 -13.38
C ASN A 11 -8.73 3.72 -14.43
N THR A 12 -9.06 4.67 -15.30
CA THR A 12 -8.14 5.13 -16.35
C THR A 12 -6.83 5.63 -15.74
N ARG A 13 -6.92 6.49 -14.71
CA ARG A 13 -5.73 7.01 -14.01
C ARG A 13 -4.94 5.93 -13.28
N LEU A 14 -5.61 4.94 -12.68
CA LEU A 14 -4.94 3.84 -11.99
C LEU A 14 -4.21 2.92 -12.97
N ILE A 15 -4.75 2.73 -14.17
CA ILE A 15 -4.08 1.99 -15.26
C ILE A 15 -2.85 2.77 -15.73
N GLU A 16 -2.98 4.06 -15.99
CA GLU A 16 -1.87 4.93 -16.40
C GLU A 16 -0.74 4.94 -15.36
N ALA A 17 -1.08 5.10 -14.08
CA ALA A 17 -0.10 5.07 -12.99
C ALA A 17 0.63 3.72 -12.87
N ASN A 18 -0.07 2.61 -13.15
CA ASN A 18 0.50 1.27 -13.17
C ASN A 18 1.43 1.00 -14.36
N GLN A 19 1.33 1.79 -15.42
CA GLN A 19 2.18 1.67 -16.61
C GLN A 19 3.43 2.54 -16.55
N GLN A 20 3.54 3.41 -15.54
CA GLN A 20 4.59 4.41 -15.47
C GLN A 20 5.99 3.80 -15.18
N ASP A 21 6.06 2.68 -14.44
CA ASP A 21 7.32 1.99 -14.14
C ASP A 21 7.11 0.47 -14.15
N GLU A 22 7.91 -0.25 -14.93
CA GLU A 22 7.79 -1.71 -15.10
C GLU A 22 8.07 -2.50 -13.81
N ASN A 23 8.80 -1.92 -12.86
CA ASN A 23 9.16 -2.56 -11.59
C ASN A 23 8.15 -2.27 -10.46
N ILE A 24 7.22 -1.32 -10.67
CA ILE A 24 6.25 -0.91 -9.67
C ILE A 24 4.86 -1.35 -10.11
N ARG A 25 4.26 -2.26 -9.35
CA ARG A 25 2.86 -2.67 -9.51
C ARG A 25 2.02 -2.14 -8.36
N LEU A 26 1.13 -1.21 -8.67
CA LEU A 26 0.12 -0.68 -7.77
C LEU A 26 -1.08 -1.63 -7.74
N THR A 27 -1.24 -2.33 -6.63
CA THR A 27 -2.50 -2.97 -6.27
C THR A 27 -3.46 -1.89 -5.78
N HIS A 28 -4.68 -1.87 -6.32
CA HIS A 28 -5.70 -0.92 -5.91
C HIS A 28 -7.05 -1.62 -5.71
N THR A 29 -7.88 -1.04 -4.86
CA THR A 29 -9.24 -1.49 -4.63
C THR A 29 -10.15 -0.28 -4.60
N ILE A 30 -11.16 -0.27 -5.46
CA ILE A 30 -12.18 0.78 -5.48
C ILE A 30 -13.40 0.24 -4.75
N SER A 31 -13.80 0.92 -3.68
CA SER A 31 -14.93 0.54 -2.86
C SER A 31 -15.65 1.78 -2.34
N SER A 32 -16.96 1.66 -2.10
CA SER A 32 -17.76 2.68 -1.41
C SER A 32 -17.52 2.71 0.10
N LYS A 33 -16.78 1.73 0.63
CA LYS A 33 -16.42 1.57 2.04
C LYS A 33 -14.96 1.17 2.16
N VAL A 34 -14.24 1.78 3.09
CA VAL A 34 -12.85 1.44 3.38
C VAL A 34 -12.69 1.29 4.90
N GLU A 35 -11.95 0.26 5.32
CA GLU A 35 -11.56 0.13 6.72
C GLU A 35 -10.42 1.10 7.03
N TYR A 36 -10.54 1.85 8.11
CA TYR A 36 -9.55 2.83 8.54
C TYR A 36 -9.33 2.72 10.04
N LEU A 37 -8.14 3.15 10.50
CA LEU A 37 -7.84 3.27 11.93
C LEU A 37 -8.36 4.57 12.49
N ASP A 38 -8.13 5.66 11.75
CA ASP A 38 -8.47 7.00 12.20
C ASP A 38 -8.79 7.90 11.00
N VAL A 39 -9.62 8.93 11.25
CA VAL A 39 -9.99 9.95 10.27
C VAL A 39 -9.86 11.31 10.92
N LEU A 40 -9.08 12.18 10.27
CA LEU A 40 -8.95 13.58 10.65
C LEU A 40 -9.74 14.44 9.64
N VAL A 41 -10.70 15.21 10.14
CA VAL A 41 -11.45 16.20 9.35
C VAL A 41 -11.07 17.59 9.82
N GLU A 42 -10.52 18.39 8.92
CA GLU A 42 -10.10 19.76 9.19
C GLU A 42 -10.90 20.73 8.32
N ASN A 43 -11.23 21.90 8.89
CA ASN A 43 -11.78 23.00 8.13
C ASN A 43 -10.62 23.92 7.72
N ASP A 44 -10.19 23.77 6.47
CA ASP A 44 -9.18 24.62 5.84
C ASP A 44 -9.88 25.73 5.06
N ASN A 45 -10.04 26.90 5.69
CA ASN A 45 -10.60 28.10 5.06
C ASN A 45 -11.98 27.91 4.41
N GLY A 46 -12.86 27.16 5.08
CA GLY A 46 -14.21 26.85 4.58
C GLY A 46 -14.29 25.60 3.72
N GLN A 47 -13.15 24.95 3.43
CA GLN A 47 -13.10 23.66 2.76
C GLN A 47 -12.84 22.55 3.78
N LEU A 48 -13.70 21.53 3.77
CA LEU A 48 -13.47 20.34 4.57
C LEU A 48 -12.41 19.47 3.92
N LYS A 49 -11.28 19.30 4.60
CA LYS A 49 -10.19 18.42 4.22
C LYS A 49 -10.25 17.17 5.10
N THR A 50 -10.37 16.01 4.46
CA THR A 50 -10.43 14.72 5.16
C THR A 50 -9.16 13.92 4.89
N SER A 51 -8.45 13.56 5.96
CA SER A 51 -7.27 12.69 5.93
C SER A 51 -7.64 11.35 6.56
N VAL A 52 -7.40 10.25 5.83
CA VAL A 52 -7.72 8.89 6.27
C VAL A 52 -6.43 8.15 6.58
N TYR A 53 -6.32 7.61 7.80
CA TYR A 53 -5.18 6.83 8.26
C TYR A 53 -5.54 5.34 8.26
N HIS A 54 -4.77 4.57 7.51
CA HIS A 54 -4.96 3.13 7.36
C HIS A 54 -3.92 2.41 8.21
N LYS A 55 -4.29 1.25 8.78
CA LYS A 55 -3.27 0.30 9.20
C LYS A 55 -2.61 -0.18 7.92
N LEU A 56 -1.29 -0.04 7.80
CA LEU A 56 -0.58 -0.84 6.80
C LEU A 56 -0.90 -2.28 7.16
N ALA A 57 -1.78 -2.94 6.39
CA ALA A 57 -1.72 -4.37 6.31
C ALA A 57 -0.25 -4.62 5.97
N ALA A 58 0.47 -5.26 6.89
CA ALA A 58 1.88 -5.53 6.68
C ALA A 58 1.95 -6.42 5.45
N GLU A 59 2.11 -5.82 4.27
CA GLU A 59 2.59 -6.55 3.11
C GLU A 59 3.94 -7.11 3.58
N PRO A 60 4.14 -8.44 3.53
CA PRO A 60 5.44 -9.00 3.82
C PRO A 60 6.37 -8.54 2.70
N TYR A 61 6.96 -7.36 2.84
CA TYR A 61 8.18 -7.02 2.14
C TYR A 61 9.22 -7.99 2.67
N ILE A 62 9.45 -9.06 1.92
CA ILE A 62 10.66 -9.88 2.08
C ILE A 62 11.79 -8.97 1.65
N LEU A 63 12.36 -8.23 2.60
CA LEU A 63 13.65 -7.59 2.37
C LEU A 63 14.63 -8.70 1.96
N PRO A 64 15.39 -8.55 0.86
CA PRO A 64 16.48 -9.46 0.55
C PRO A 64 17.51 -9.35 1.69
N PHE A 65 17.39 -10.25 2.66
CA PHE A 65 18.35 -10.38 3.74
C PHE A 65 19.59 -11.06 3.17
N SER A 66 20.67 -10.30 2.98
CA SER A 66 22.00 -10.86 2.86
C SER A 66 22.56 -11.02 4.27
N SER A 67 22.60 -12.27 4.71
CA SER A 67 23.30 -12.67 5.93
C SER A 67 24.78 -12.81 5.61
N ASP A 68 25.65 -11.97 6.19
CA ASP A 68 27.10 -12.20 6.17
C ASP A 68 27.54 -13.26 7.20
N HIS A 69 26.60 -14.06 7.71
CA HIS A 69 26.93 -15.12 8.65
C HIS A 69 27.70 -16.24 7.93
N PRO A 70 28.83 -16.70 8.51
CA PRO A 70 29.59 -17.82 7.96
C PRO A 70 28.69 -19.05 7.78
N ARG A 71 28.88 -19.78 6.67
CA ARG A 71 28.09 -20.98 6.30
C ARG A 71 27.90 -22.00 7.44
N HIS A 72 28.79 -22.03 8.44
CA HIS A 72 28.68 -22.95 9.58
C HIS A 72 27.50 -22.65 10.52
N VAL A 73 26.88 -21.46 10.45
CA VAL A 73 25.70 -21.07 11.27
C VAL A 73 24.38 -21.37 10.55
N HIS A 74 24.40 -21.57 9.22
CA HIS A 74 23.20 -21.78 8.38
C HIS A 74 22.67 -23.23 8.38
N ARG A 75 22.86 -24.01 9.45
CA ARG A 75 22.39 -25.39 9.52
C ARG A 75 21.10 -25.48 10.32
N SER A 76 19.97 -25.41 9.61
CA SER A 76 18.67 -25.80 10.17
C SER A 76 18.63 -27.33 10.23
N THR A 77 18.74 -27.91 11.43
CA THR A 77 18.57 -29.36 11.63
C THR A 77 17.08 -29.68 11.51
N ILE A 78 16.68 -30.28 10.38
CA ILE A 78 15.41 -31.00 10.30
C ILE A 78 15.70 -32.39 10.87
N ASN A 79 15.25 -32.64 12.09
CA ASN A 79 15.15 -34.02 12.59
C ASN A 79 13.83 -34.58 12.07
N GLY A 80 13.91 -35.72 11.39
CA GLY A 80 12.79 -36.43 10.78
C GLY A 80 11.84 -37.06 11.77
#